data_AF-A0A966EH14-F1
#
_entry.id   AF-A0A966EH14-F1
#
_cell.length_a   1.000
_cell.length_b   1.000
_cell.length_c   1.000
_cell.angle_alpha   90.00
_cell.angle_beta   90.00
_cell.angle_gamma   90.00
#
_symmetry.space_group_name_H-M   'P 1'
#
loop_
_entity.id
_entity.type
_entity.pdbx_description
1 polymer ?
#
loop_
_entity_poly.entity_id
_entity_poly.type
_entity_poly.pdbx_seq_one_letter_code
_entity_poly.pdbx_strand_id
1 'polypeptide(L)'
;MILPKKVMALTTSRADWGHLSSPLQFLRDDPAFDLSLVVMGAHLSPEFGFTVDEILADGFEVSHKIECLLSSDTAQGMSKTIGLATLSLSDLLQDHPPDIPLLIADRYEMLAPASVALAHGIPMAHIEGGEVSEGAIDHAVRQALTAMSHVHFVPTETAKKRLLLAGEEPWRVHRVGAPSIDHLASGNLPDPEELRSMLELDSSRPPVVVAWHPTTLDSDVRTETDPFFEALENVTDPVVFCFPNADAGSRDIRERASEYCEKRDDAQIRVNLPHAIYWGLLLEAKAIVGNSSSGIMEAPAIALPCLNVGRRQQGRERSRCIIDVAAEKSEIRQGLEEVCDPLFRDKLVGMTHAYGDGHAGKRIAGILRDLPGKEELILKKALPADSIPELPVWPNQ
;
A
#
# COMPACT_ATOMS: atom_id res chain seq x y z
N MET A 1 -33.59 -3.34 -18.61
CA MET A 1 -32.75 -2.97 -17.45
C MET A 1 -31.34 -3.35 -17.80
N ILE A 2 -30.38 -2.43 -17.65
CA ILE A 2 -28.96 -2.76 -17.74
C ILE A 2 -28.66 -3.60 -16.49
N LEU A 3 -28.09 -4.80 -16.67
CA LEU A 3 -27.68 -5.64 -15.54
C LEU A 3 -26.54 -4.92 -14.80
N PRO A 4 -26.49 -5.03 -13.45
CA PRO A 4 -25.39 -4.45 -12.68
C PRO A 4 -24.06 -5.08 -13.11
N LYS A 5 -23.02 -4.27 -13.20
CA LYS A 5 -21.66 -4.70 -13.57
C LYS A 5 -21.06 -5.48 -12.41
N LYS A 6 -20.63 -6.72 -12.66
CA LYS A 6 -20.02 -7.60 -11.66
C LYS A 6 -18.57 -7.21 -11.41
N VAL A 7 -18.32 -6.55 -10.28
CA VAL A 7 -16.98 -6.18 -9.85
C VAL A 7 -16.53 -7.13 -8.74
N MET A 8 -15.39 -7.80 -8.95
CA MET A 8 -14.81 -8.66 -7.92
C MET A 8 -13.55 -8.01 -7.35
N ALA A 9 -13.63 -7.47 -6.14
CA ALA A 9 -12.50 -6.88 -5.46
C ALA A 9 -11.67 -7.94 -4.74
N LEU A 10 -10.35 -7.83 -4.81
CA LEU A 10 -9.42 -8.71 -4.11
C LEU A 10 -8.57 -7.92 -3.12
N THR A 11 -8.49 -8.42 -1.90
CA THR A 11 -7.77 -7.81 -0.77
C THR A 11 -6.99 -8.91 -0.03
N THR A 12 -5.70 -8.68 0.22
CA THR A 12 -4.79 -9.71 0.76
C THR A 12 -4.19 -9.33 2.11
N SER A 13 -4.27 -8.08 2.51
CA SER A 13 -3.71 -7.55 3.75
C SER A 13 -4.31 -6.20 4.13
N ARG A 14 -4.12 -5.78 5.38
CA ARG A 14 -4.55 -4.43 5.81
C ARG A 14 -4.01 -3.29 4.93
N ALA A 15 -2.83 -3.50 4.34
CA ALA A 15 -2.16 -2.47 3.55
C ALA A 15 -2.93 -2.18 2.26
N ASP A 16 -3.54 -3.20 1.66
CA ASP A 16 -4.45 -2.99 0.54
C ASP A 16 -5.84 -2.57 1.01
N TRP A 17 -6.36 -3.10 2.13
CA TRP A 17 -7.70 -2.71 2.62
C TRP A 17 -7.85 -1.22 2.93
N GLY A 18 -6.84 -0.60 3.54
CA GLY A 18 -6.82 0.84 3.81
C GLY A 18 -6.89 1.71 2.54
N HIS A 19 -6.60 1.14 1.38
CA HIS A 19 -6.69 1.80 0.10
C HIS A 19 -7.94 1.34 -0.70
N LEU A 20 -8.38 0.08 -0.56
CA LEU A 20 -9.58 -0.40 -1.27
C LEU A 20 -10.88 0.10 -0.67
N SER A 21 -10.95 0.25 0.65
CA SER A 21 -12.24 0.42 1.35
C SER A 21 -13.03 1.64 0.84
N SER A 22 -12.39 2.79 0.59
CA SER A 22 -13.05 3.96 -0.02
C SER A 22 -13.67 3.64 -1.40
N PRO A 23 -12.90 3.20 -2.44
CA PRO A 23 -13.48 2.77 -3.71
C PRO A 23 -14.62 1.77 -3.56
N LEU A 24 -14.49 0.78 -2.67
CA LEU A 24 -15.50 -0.26 -2.49
C LEU A 24 -16.78 0.27 -1.84
N GLN A 25 -16.72 1.28 -0.97
CA GLN A 25 -17.92 1.94 -0.42
C GLN A 25 -18.76 2.54 -1.56
N PHE A 26 -18.12 3.25 -2.49
CA PHE A 26 -18.82 3.83 -3.65
C PHE A 26 -19.40 2.76 -4.60
N LEU A 27 -18.73 1.61 -4.74
CA LEU A 27 -19.25 0.49 -5.56
C LEU A 27 -20.42 -0.22 -4.88
N ARG A 28 -20.32 -0.48 -3.57
CA ARG A 28 -21.38 -1.13 -2.78
C ARG A 28 -22.67 -0.32 -2.79
N ASP A 29 -22.55 1.00 -2.69
CA ASP A 29 -23.69 1.90 -2.53
C ASP A 29 -24.32 2.36 -3.86
N ASP A 30 -23.76 1.95 -5.02
CA ASP A 30 -24.29 2.26 -6.35
C ASP A 30 -24.93 1.01 -7.00
N PRO A 31 -26.25 1.01 -7.28
CA PRO A 31 -26.97 -0.13 -7.85
C PRO A 31 -26.55 -0.49 -9.29
N ALA A 32 -25.68 0.29 -9.91
CA ALA A 32 -25.03 -0.07 -11.17
C ALA A 32 -24.01 -1.20 -11.02
N PHE A 33 -23.62 -1.57 -9.79
CA PHE A 33 -22.64 -2.61 -9.52
C PHE A 33 -23.21 -3.79 -8.73
N ASP A 34 -22.64 -4.95 -8.99
CA ASP A 34 -22.77 -6.17 -8.20
C ASP A 34 -21.37 -6.46 -7.65
N LEU A 35 -21.12 -6.05 -6.40
CA LEU A 35 -19.81 -6.13 -5.76
C LEU A 35 -19.65 -7.47 -5.05
N SER A 36 -18.60 -8.21 -5.40
CA SER A 36 -18.13 -9.38 -4.66
C SER A 36 -16.74 -9.12 -4.09
N LEU A 37 -16.50 -9.56 -2.85
CA LEU A 37 -15.22 -9.37 -2.16
C LEU A 37 -14.55 -10.71 -1.87
N VAL A 38 -13.32 -10.86 -2.38
CA VAL A 38 -12.46 -12.01 -2.11
C VAL A 38 -11.37 -11.59 -1.14
N VAL A 39 -11.37 -12.21 0.04
CA VAL A 39 -10.36 -11.99 1.07
C VAL A 39 -9.38 -13.16 1.07
N MET A 40 -8.09 -12.86 1.02
CA MET A 40 -7.03 -13.86 1.00
C MET A 40 -5.81 -13.42 1.82
N GLY A 41 -4.75 -14.22 1.81
CA GLY A 41 -3.45 -13.81 2.35
C GLY A 41 -3.45 -13.55 3.86
N ALA A 42 -2.86 -12.44 4.27
CA ALA A 42 -2.65 -12.05 5.66
C ALA A 42 -3.94 -11.73 6.42
N HIS A 43 -5.02 -11.36 5.72
CA HIS A 43 -6.32 -11.12 6.37
C HIS A 43 -6.85 -12.34 7.14
N LEU A 44 -6.53 -13.55 6.67
CA LEU A 44 -7.00 -14.81 7.25
C LEU A 44 -5.97 -15.43 8.21
N SER A 45 -4.90 -14.70 8.55
CA SER A 45 -3.84 -15.19 9.41
C SER A 45 -3.89 -14.55 10.80
N PRO A 46 -3.98 -15.34 11.87
CA PRO A 46 -3.86 -14.84 13.25
C PRO A 46 -2.52 -14.16 13.51
N GLU A 47 -1.45 -14.59 12.83
CA GLU A 47 -0.10 -13.99 12.96
C GLU A 47 -0.09 -12.50 12.58
N PHE A 48 -1.00 -12.08 11.71
CA PHE A 48 -1.13 -10.72 11.20
C PHE A 48 -2.40 -10.01 11.70
N GLY A 49 -3.05 -10.56 12.74
CA GLY A 49 -4.19 -9.92 13.42
C GLY A 49 -5.57 -10.29 12.88
N PHE A 50 -5.68 -11.29 11.99
CA PHE A 50 -6.95 -11.78 11.43
C PHE A 50 -7.85 -10.65 10.90
N THR A 51 -7.26 -9.77 10.09
CA THR A 51 -7.84 -8.47 9.73
C THR A 51 -9.06 -8.54 8.81
N VAL A 52 -9.55 -9.74 8.47
CA VAL A 52 -10.89 -9.92 7.91
C VAL A 52 -11.98 -9.40 8.85
N ASP A 53 -11.74 -9.39 10.16
CA ASP A 53 -12.70 -8.84 11.13
C ASP A 53 -12.88 -7.33 10.95
N GLU A 54 -11.85 -6.61 10.50
CA GLU A 54 -11.94 -5.17 10.19
C GLU A 54 -12.83 -4.90 8.98
N ILE A 55 -12.69 -5.74 7.95
CA ILE A 55 -13.54 -5.68 6.74
C ILE A 55 -15.02 -5.82 7.12
N LEU A 56 -15.33 -6.77 7.99
CA LEU A 56 -16.69 -6.99 8.48
C LEU A 56 -17.18 -5.83 9.35
N ALA A 57 -16.30 -5.28 10.21
CA ALA A 57 -16.62 -4.11 11.04
C ALA A 57 -16.88 -2.84 10.21
N ASP A 58 -16.23 -2.70 9.06
CA ASP A 58 -16.48 -1.63 8.07
C ASP A 58 -17.79 -1.82 7.28
N GLY A 59 -18.56 -2.89 7.57
CA GLY A 59 -19.86 -3.17 6.99
C GLY A 59 -19.80 -3.76 5.58
N PHE A 60 -18.72 -4.48 5.26
CA PHE A 60 -18.61 -5.25 4.02
C PHE A 60 -18.95 -6.72 4.23
N GLU A 61 -19.60 -7.31 3.22
CA GLU A 61 -19.80 -8.75 3.15
C GLU A 61 -18.64 -9.40 2.40
N VAL A 62 -18.07 -10.45 2.99
CA VAL A 62 -17.01 -11.24 2.35
C VAL A 62 -17.65 -12.37 1.57
N SER A 63 -17.62 -12.28 0.24
CA SER A 63 -18.21 -13.28 -0.66
C SER A 63 -17.41 -14.58 -0.64
N HIS A 64 -16.07 -14.49 -0.62
CA HIS A 64 -15.18 -15.65 -0.65
C HIS A 64 -13.94 -15.44 0.22
N LYS A 65 -13.47 -16.51 0.88
CA LYS A 65 -12.24 -16.55 1.66
C LYS A 65 -11.29 -17.58 1.06
N ILE A 66 -10.05 -17.18 0.79
CA ILE A 66 -9.01 -18.06 0.23
C ILE A 66 -7.81 -18.11 1.19
N GLU A 67 -7.69 -19.21 1.93
CA GLU A 67 -6.54 -19.48 2.79
C GLU A 67 -5.35 -19.96 1.96
N CYS A 68 -4.49 -19.03 1.53
CA CYS A 68 -3.32 -19.33 0.72
C CYS A 68 -1.98 -19.04 1.40
N LEU A 69 -1.96 -18.22 2.46
CA LEU A 69 -0.72 -17.80 3.11
C LEU A 69 -0.10 -18.94 3.92
N LEU A 70 1.11 -19.34 3.54
CA LEU A 70 1.89 -20.26 4.37
C LEU A 70 2.48 -19.55 5.59
N SER A 71 2.56 -20.25 6.73
CA SER A 71 3.30 -19.78 7.91
C SER A 71 4.81 -19.91 7.70
N SER A 72 5.35 -19.12 6.77
CA SER A 72 6.77 -19.05 6.44
C SER A 72 7.08 -17.68 5.84
N ASP A 73 8.06 -16.99 6.41
CA ASP A 73 8.64 -15.74 5.92
C ASP A 73 9.89 -16.00 5.07
N THR A 74 9.80 -16.98 4.16
CA THR A 74 10.87 -17.31 3.21
C THR A 74 10.40 -17.13 1.78
N ALA A 75 11.33 -17.01 0.83
CA ALA A 75 11.00 -17.01 -0.61
C ALA A 75 10.24 -18.28 -1.05
N GLN A 76 10.49 -19.42 -0.41
CA GLN A 76 9.71 -20.64 -0.64
C GLN A 76 8.27 -20.50 -0.14
N GLY A 77 8.07 -19.88 1.03
CA GLY A 77 6.75 -19.57 1.58
C GLY A 77 5.94 -18.66 0.65
N MET A 78 6.55 -17.59 0.17
CA MET A 78 5.94 -16.63 -0.77
C MET A 78 5.55 -17.31 -2.09
N SER A 79 6.48 -18.05 -2.72
CA SER A 79 6.20 -18.72 -4.01
C SER A 79 5.12 -19.80 -3.92
N LYS A 80 5.08 -20.58 -2.82
CA LYS A 80 3.99 -21.54 -2.58
C LYS A 80 2.65 -20.85 -2.32
N THR A 81 2.65 -19.71 -1.63
CA THR A 81 1.44 -18.90 -1.39
C THR A 81 0.82 -18.45 -2.71
N ILE A 82 1.64 -18.03 -3.69
CA ILE A 82 1.17 -17.72 -5.06
C ILE A 82 0.52 -18.96 -5.69
N GLY A 83 1.20 -20.11 -5.65
CA GLY A 83 0.69 -21.35 -6.25
C GLY A 83 -0.66 -21.79 -5.66
N LEU A 84 -0.82 -21.73 -4.34
CA LEU A 84 -2.08 -22.06 -3.66
C LEU A 84 -3.20 -21.09 -4.05
N ALA A 85 -2.91 -19.78 -4.06
CA ALA A 85 -3.87 -18.78 -4.49
C ALA A 85 -4.33 -19.01 -5.94
N THR A 86 -3.40 -19.31 -6.86
CA THR A 86 -3.72 -19.61 -8.27
C THR A 86 -4.66 -20.79 -8.42
N LEU A 87 -4.44 -21.88 -7.68
CA LEU A 87 -5.32 -23.07 -7.72
C LEU A 87 -6.74 -22.71 -7.26
N SER A 88 -6.87 -22.06 -6.10
CA SER A 88 -8.19 -21.69 -5.56
C SER A 88 -8.92 -20.65 -6.41
N LEU A 89 -8.20 -19.68 -6.96
CA LEU A 89 -8.78 -18.65 -7.83
C LEU A 89 -9.23 -19.22 -9.19
N SER A 90 -8.55 -20.25 -9.70
CA SER A 90 -8.94 -20.93 -10.94
C SER A 90 -10.35 -21.52 -10.82
N ASP A 91 -10.64 -22.20 -9.72
CA ASP A 91 -11.97 -22.76 -9.47
C ASP A 91 -12.99 -21.64 -9.24
N LEU A 92 -12.62 -20.63 -8.43
CA LEU A 92 -13.52 -19.52 -8.12
C LEU A 92 -13.94 -18.73 -9.38
N LEU A 93 -13.01 -18.36 -10.25
CA LEU A 93 -13.31 -17.56 -11.45
C LEU A 93 -14.03 -18.38 -12.54
N GLN A 94 -13.96 -19.71 -12.47
CA GLN A 94 -14.76 -20.60 -13.32
C GLN A 94 -16.24 -20.56 -12.93
N ASP A 95 -16.53 -20.60 -11.62
CA ASP A 95 -17.89 -20.65 -11.09
C ASP A 95 -18.53 -19.25 -10.97
N HIS A 96 -17.72 -18.24 -10.68
CA HIS A 96 -18.13 -16.87 -10.40
C HIS A 96 -17.35 -15.85 -11.25
N PRO A 97 -17.46 -15.88 -12.59
CA PRO A 97 -16.71 -14.96 -13.45
C PRO A 97 -17.20 -13.51 -13.25
N PRO A 98 -16.32 -12.57 -12.84
CA PRO A 98 -16.64 -11.16 -12.82
C PRO A 98 -16.59 -10.53 -14.22
N ASP A 99 -17.22 -9.36 -14.38
CA ASP A 99 -17.01 -8.51 -15.55
C ASP A 99 -15.64 -7.83 -15.47
N ILE A 100 -15.23 -7.44 -14.27
CA ILE A 100 -13.92 -6.84 -14.01
C ILE A 100 -13.46 -7.11 -12.57
N PRO A 101 -12.34 -7.85 -12.34
CA PRO A 101 -11.73 -7.90 -11.04
C PRO A 101 -10.90 -6.62 -10.79
N LEU A 102 -10.89 -6.20 -9.54
CA LEU A 102 -10.16 -5.02 -9.06
C LEU A 102 -8.96 -5.49 -8.23
N LEU A 103 -7.76 -5.25 -8.75
CA LEU A 103 -6.49 -5.53 -8.11
C LEU A 103 -5.86 -4.23 -7.63
N ILE A 104 -5.03 -4.28 -6.59
CA ILE A 104 -4.33 -3.10 -6.08
C ILE A 104 -2.85 -3.36 -5.83
N ALA A 105 -2.08 -2.28 -5.92
CA ALA A 105 -0.70 -2.20 -5.49
C ALA A 105 0.17 -3.29 -6.14
N ASP A 106 0.89 -4.07 -5.36
CA ASP A 106 2.08 -4.76 -5.86
C ASP A 106 2.56 -5.93 -5.01
N ARG A 107 1.71 -6.40 -4.10
CA ARG A 107 2.04 -7.57 -3.29
C ARG A 107 2.17 -8.82 -4.15
N TYR A 108 3.14 -9.67 -3.81
CA TYR A 108 3.51 -10.84 -4.62
C TYR A 108 2.33 -11.77 -4.89
N GLU A 109 1.42 -11.94 -3.93
CA GLU A 109 0.27 -12.82 -4.10
C GLU A 109 -0.77 -12.27 -5.09
N MET A 110 -0.76 -10.97 -5.42
CA MET A 110 -1.63 -10.39 -6.46
C MET A 110 -1.27 -10.88 -7.86
N LEU A 111 -0.09 -11.49 -8.06
CA LEU A 111 0.23 -12.18 -9.31
C LEU A 111 -0.73 -13.33 -9.59
N ALA A 112 -1.23 -14.02 -8.56
CA ALA A 112 -2.18 -15.12 -8.72
C ALA A 112 -3.49 -14.65 -9.38
N PRO A 113 -4.28 -13.72 -8.82
CA PRO A 113 -5.52 -13.29 -9.45
C PRO A 113 -5.32 -12.64 -10.81
N ALA A 114 -4.23 -11.89 -11.03
CA ALA A 114 -3.92 -11.35 -12.35
C ALA A 114 -3.70 -12.47 -13.39
N SER A 115 -2.91 -13.49 -13.04
CA SER A 115 -2.61 -14.61 -13.95
C SER A 115 -3.85 -15.45 -14.28
N VAL A 116 -4.70 -15.71 -13.30
CA VAL A 116 -5.93 -16.49 -13.49
C VAL A 116 -6.95 -15.68 -14.31
N ALA A 117 -7.15 -14.41 -14.00
CA ALA A 117 -8.05 -13.54 -14.78
C ALA A 117 -7.61 -13.46 -16.25
N LEU A 118 -6.31 -13.34 -16.50
CA LEU A 118 -5.74 -13.37 -17.86
C LEU A 118 -6.02 -14.69 -18.58
N ALA A 119 -5.81 -15.83 -17.92
CA ALA A 119 -6.07 -17.16 -18.48
C ALA A 119 -7.55 -17.38 -18.83
N HIS A 120 -8.46 -16.81 -18.04
CA HIS A 120 -9.91 -16.83 -18.29
C HIS A 120 -10.38 -15.79 -19.31
N GLY A 121 -9.46 -14.96 -19.84
CA GLY A 121 -9.80 -13.84 -20.73
C GLY A 121 -10.75 -12.85 -20.06
N ILE A 122 -10.52 -12.53 -18.78
CA ILE A 122 -11.29 -11.56 -18.02
C ILE A 122 -10.48 -10.26 -17.94
N PRO A 123 -11.00 -9.11 -18.44
CA PRO A 123 -10.31 -7.84 -18.33
C PRO A 123 -10.28 -7.38 -16.88
N MET A 124 -9.17 -6.82 -16.41
CA MET A 124 -8.95 -6.44 -15.01
C MET A 124 -8.55 -4.97 -14.86
N ALA A 125 -8.89 -4.37 -13.72
CA ALA A 125 -8.46 -3.03 -13.34
C ALA A 125 -7.39 -3.09 -12.24
N HIS A 126 -6.36 -2.26 -12.36
CA HIS A 126 -5.27 -2.16 -11.40
C HIS A 126 -5.21 -0.77 -10.77
N ILE A 127 -5.34 -0.73 -9.45
CA ILE A 127 -5.17 0.47 -8.62
C ILE A 127 -3.72 0.57 -8.15
N GLU A 128 -3.18 1.78 -8.17
CA GLU A 128 -1.80 2.10 -7.76
C GLU A 128 -0.69 1.47 -8.62
N GLY A 129 -1.02 1.21 -9.89
CA GLY A 129 -0.01 0.98 -10.93
C GLY A 129 0.85 2.23 -11.20
N GLY A 130 1.96 2.05 -11.93
CA GLY A 130 2.82 3.15 -12.39
C GLY A 130 3.71 3.84 -11.34
N GLU A 131 3.51 3.58 -10.05
CA GLU A 131 4.46 3.99 -9.02
C GLU A 131 5.78 3.21 -9.14
N VAL A 132 6.83 3.62 -8.41
CA VAL A 132 8.12 2.89 -8.32
C VAL A 132 8.41 2.45 -6.86
N SER A 133 9.27 1.44 -6.65
CA SER A 133 9.74 1.00 -5.32
C SER A 133 10.95 0.08 -5.50
N GLU A 134 12.08 0.65 -5.93
CA GLU A 134 13.23 -0.09 -6.50
C GLU A 134 13.86 -1.12 -5.56
N GLY A 135 13.76 -0.93 -4.24
CA GLY A 135 14.39 -1.81 -3.25
C GLY A 135 13.63 -3.11 -2.96
N ALA A 136 12.46 -3.34 -3.53
CA ALA A 136 11.64 -4.53 -3.24
C ALA A 136 11.17 -5.24 -4.51
N ILE A 137 10.86 -6.54 -4.39
CA ILE A 137 10.30 -7.32 -5.51
C ILE A 137 8.97 -6.73 -5.99
N ASP A 138 8.30 -6.00 -5.10
CA ASP A 138 7.09 -5.21 -5.29
C ASP A 138 7.18 -4.39 -6.60
N HIS A 139 8.35 -3.82 -6.94
CA HIS A 139 8.48 -3.08 -8.20
C HIS A 139 8.23 -3.96 -9.44
N ALA A 140 8.86 -5.15 -9.50
CA ALA A 140 8.68 -6.07 -10.61
C ALA A 140 7.24 -6.62 -10.64
N VAL A 141 6.66 -6.91 -9.48
CA VAL A 141 5.26 -7.34 -9.36
C VAL A 141 4.32 -6.26 -9.90
N ARG A 142 4.49 -4.99 -9.49
CA ARG A 142 3.69 -3.86 -9.97
C ARG A 142 3.72 -3.71 -11.49
N GLN A 143 4.90 -3.86 -12.09
CA GLN A 143 5.07 -3.82 -13.54
C GLN A 143 4.38 -5.00 -14.23
N ALA A 144 4.46 -6.21 -13.66
CA ALA A 144 3.75 -7.38 -14.18
C ALA A 144 2.23 -7.20 -14.08
N LEU A 145 1.71 -6.73 -12.95
CA LEU A 145 0.28 -6.43 -12.77
C LEU A 145 -0.19 -5.37 -13.75
N THR A 146 0.58 -4.30 -13.95
CA THR A 146 0.31 -3.28 -14.98
C THR A 146 0.21 -3.93 -16.36
N ALA A 147 1.21 -4.71 -16.78
CA ALA A 147 1.22 -5.31 -18.10
C ALA A 147 0.01 -6.25 -18.34
N MET A 148 -0.39 -7.00 -17.32
CA MET A 148 -1.57 -7.90 -17.34
C MET A 148 -2.90 -7.14 -17.27
N SER A 149 -2.91 -5.90 -16.78
CA SER A 149 -4.13 -5.12 -16.53
C SER A 149 -4.59 -4.33 -17.74
N HIS A 150 -5.90 -4.04 -17.77
CA HIS A 150 -6.59 -3.47 -18.93
C HIS A 150 -7.09 -2.04 -18.67
N VAL A 151 -7.23 -1.67 -17.39
CA VAL A 151 -7.59 -0.33 -16.93
C VAL A 151 -6.70 -0.01 -15.72
N HIS A 152 -6.22 1.23 -15.64
CA HIS A 152 -5.22 1.64 -14.66
C HIS A 152 -5.70 2.87 -13.90
N PHE A 153 -5.74 2.76 -12.58
CA PHE A 153 -6.05 3.83 -11.66
C PHE A 153 -4.78 4.24 -10.92
N VAL A 154 -4.17 5.34 -11.35
CA VAL A 154 -2.85 5.76 -10.87
C VAL A 154 -2.95 6.95 -9.90
N PRO A 155 -2.06 7.03 -8.89
CA PRO A 155 -2.19 8.03 -7.84
C PRO A 155 -1.63 9.40 -8.26
N THR A 156 -0.58 9.42 -9.08
CA THR A 156 0.17 10.65 -9.43
C THR A 156 0.23 10.88 -10.93
N GLU A 157 0.52 12.12 -11.35
CA GLU A 157 0.83 12.42 -12.77
C GLU A 157 2.11 11.71 -13.22
N THR A 158 3.07 11.55 -12.32
CA THR A 158 4.31 10.81 -12.59
C THR A 158 4.03 9.34 -12.89
N ALA A 159 3.18 8.68 -12.10
CA ALA A 159 2.73 7.32 -12.36
C ALA A 159 1.97 7.18 -13.69
N LYS A 160 1.08 8.14 -13.99
CA LYS A 160 0.39 8.20 -15.29
C LYS A 160 1.39 8.25 -16.44
N LYS A 161 2.35 9.17 -16.40
CA LYS A 161 3.37 9.32 -17.44
C LYS A 161 4.18 8.04 -17.65
N ARG A 162 4.55 7.35 -16.58
CA ARG A 162 5.27 6.06 -16.66
C ARG A 162 4.47 5.00 -17.41
N LEU A 163 3.17 4.86 -17.11
CA LEU A 163 2.33 3.88 -17.81
C LEU A 163 2.14 4.20 -19.29
N LEU A 164 1.95 5.49 -19.62
CA LEU A 164 1.87 5.92 -21.02
C LEU A 164 3.17 5.63 -21.79
N LEU A 165 4.33 5.84 -21.15
CA LEU A 165 5.64 5.52 -21.73
C LEU A 165 5.88 4.00 -21.82
N ALA A 166 5.29 3.21 -20.93
CA ALA A 166 5.30 1.75 -20.99
C ALA A 166 4.41 1.18 -22.12
N GLY A 167 3.67 2.05 -22.82
CA GLY A 167 2.86 1.69 -23.97
C GLY A 167 1.38 1.43 -23.68
N GLU A 168 0.90 1.78 -22.48
CA GLU A 168 -0.52 1.71 -22.16
C GLU A 168 -1.31 2.79 -22.92
N GLU A 169 -2.49 2.44 -23.44
CA GLU A 169 -3.33 3.37 -24.18
C GLU A 169 -3.85 4.49 -23.26
N PRO A 170 -3.82 5.78 -23.68
CA PRO A 170 -4.19 6.89 -22.80
C PRO A 170 -5.59 6.82 -22.19
N TRP A 171 -6.55 6.25 -22.91
CA TRP A 171 -7.94 6.12 -22.44
C TRP A 171 -8.10 5.07 -21.32
N ARG A 172 -7.12 4.17 -21.17
CA ARG A 172 -7.08 3.15 -20.10
C ARG A 172 -6.41 3.65 -18.83
N VAL A 173 -5.69 4.78 -18.87
CA VAL A 173 -4.88 5.28 -17.75
C VAL A 173 -5.51 6.52 -17.12
N HIS A 174 -6.04 6.35 -15.92
CA HIS A 174 -6.77 7.38 -15.18
C HIS A 174 -6.00 7.79 -13.93
N ARG A 175 -5.61 9.07 -13.84
CA ARG A 175 -5.11 9.63 -12.58
C ARG A 175 -6.30 9.91 -11.67
N VAL A 176 -6.35 9.22 -10.54
CA VAL A 176 -7.45 9.32 -9.58
C VAL A 176 -7.01 9.87 -8.22
N GLY A 177 -5.72 9.82 -7.90
CA GLY A 177 -5.22 10.03 -6.53
C GLY A 177 -5.01 8.70 -5.80
N ALA A 178 -4.31 8.72 -4.67
CA ALA A 178 -4.18 7.57 -3.78
C ALA A 178 -5.46 7.44 -2.94
N PRO A 179 -6.18 6.30 -3.01
CA PRO A 179 -7.39 6.08 -2.23
C PRO A 179 -7.23 6.18 -0.71
N SER A 180 -6.04 5.90 -0.16
CA SER A 180 -5.82 6.05 1.29
C SER A 180 -6.06 7.48 1.79
N ILE A 181 -5.92 8.49 0.93
CA ILE A 181 -6.14 9.90 1.27
C ILE A 181 -7.64 10.22 1.41
N ASP A 182 -8.53 9.43 0.80
CA ASP A 182 -9.98 9.65 0.91
C ASP A 182 -10.46 9.56 2.36
N HIS A 183 -9.81 8.74 3.18
CA HIS A 183 -10.15 8.60 4.59
C HIS A 183 -9.96 9.92 5.35
N LEU A 184 -8.88 10.65 5.06
CA LEU A 184 -8.64 11.97 5.64
C LEU A 184 -9.72 12.97 5.22
N ALA A 185 -10.13 12.95 3.95
CA ALA A 185 -11.17 13.84 3.43
C ALA A 185 -12.58 13.49 3.94
N SER A 186 -12.83 12.22 4.24
CA SER A 186 -14.12 11.75 4.78
C SER A 186 -14.38 12.22 6.21
N GLY A 187 -13.33 12.59 6.95
CA GLY A 187 -13.43 12.99 8.37
C GLY A 187 -13.77 11.86 9.32
N ASN A 188 -13.76 10.60 8.86
CA ASN A 188 -14.00 9.42 9.70
C ASN A 188 -12.73 9.03 10.47
N LEU A 189 -12.31 9.91 11.37
CA LEU A 189 -11.16 9.75 12.24
C LEU A 189 -11.60 9.61 13.69
N PRO A 190 -10.88 8.83 14.51
CA PRO A 190 -11.19 8.69 15.93
C PRO A 190 -11.05 10.04 16.63
N ASP A 191 -11.80 10.22 17.72
CA ASP A 191 -11.58 11.34 18.62
C ASP A 191 -10.14 11.27 19.21
N PRO A 192 -9.40 12.38 19.29
CA PRO A 192 -8.02 12.36 19.79
C PRO A 192 -7.88 11.85 21.23
N GLU A 193 -8.84 12.13 22.12
CA GLU A 193 -8.79 11.64 23.51
C GLU A 193 -9.07 10.14 23.56
N GLU A 194 -10.06 9.68 22.80
CA GLU A 194 -10.36 8.24 22.67
C GLU A 194 -9.16 7.47 22.08
N LEU A 195 -8.56 7.99 21.01
CA LEU A 195 -7.37 7.42 20.38
C LEU A 195 -6.21 7.31 21.38
N ARG A 196 -5.91 8.39 22.10
CA ARG A 196 -4.84 8.40 23.11
C ARG A 196 -5.13 7.41 24.22
N SER A 197 -6.37 7.30 24.68
CA SER A 197 -6.76 6.32 25.69
C SER A 197 -6.60 4.88 25.19
N MET A 198 -7.04 4.60 23.97
CA MET A 198 -6.96 3.26 23.36
C MET A 198 -5.52 2.84 23.08
N LEU A 199 -4.68 3.79 22.67
CA LEU A 199 -3.28 3.56 22.36
C LEU A 199 -2.34 3.81 23.55
N GLU A 200 -2.88 4.17 24.71
CA GLU A 200 -2.12 4.51 25.92
C GLU A 200 -1.04 5.59 25.66
N LEU A 201 -1.38 6.61 24.87
CA LEU A 201 -0.47 7.68 24.46
C LEU A 201 -0.50 8.86 25.45
N ASP A 202 0.69 9.35 25.80
CA ASP A 202 0.86 10.57 26.58
C ASP A 202 0.70 11.81 25.68
N SER A 203 -0.35 12.60 25.92
CA SER A 203 -0.63 13.86 25.20
C SER A 203 0.51 14.89 25.26
N SER A 204 1.39 14.82 26.25
CA SER A 204 2.51 15.76 26.41
C SER A 204 3.75 15.34 25.59
N ARG A 205 3.77 14.11 25.08
CA ARG A 205 4.92 13.51 24.40
C ARG A 205 4.47 12.80 23.11
N PRO A 206 4.31 13.54 22.00
CA PRO A 206 3.96 12.97 20.69
C PRO A 206 4.92 11.83 20.30
N PRO A 207 4.40 10.66 19.88
CA PRO A 207 5.24 9.49 19.59
C PRO A 207 5.97 9.61 18.25
N VAL A 208 7.10 8.93 18.14
CA VAL A 208 7.68 8.55 16.85
C VAL A 208 7.02 7.25 16.39
N VAL A 209 6.37 7.28 15.22
CA VAL A 209 5.77 6.09 14.62
C VAL A 209 6.83 5.39 13.78
N VAL A 210 7.10 4.12 14.08
CA VAL A 210 8.07 3.31 13.34
C VAL A 210 7.34 2.31 12.47
N ALA A 211 7.55 2.36 11.16
CA ALA A 211 6.98 1.42 10.20
C ALA A 211 8.08 0.93 9.24
N TRP A 212 8.54 -0.30 9.46
CA TRP A 212 9.62 -0.92 8.72
C TRP A 212 9.18 -2.24 8.08
N HIS A 213 9.52 -2.43 6.81
CA HIS A 213 9.26 -3.62 6.02
C HIS A 213 10.58 -4.21 5.50
N PRO A 214 10.67 -5.54 5.31
CA PRO A 214 11.85 -6.14 4.70
C PRO A 214 12.17 -5.59 3.31
N THR A 215 13.44 -5.28 3.06
CA THR A 215 13.95 -4.97 1.73
C THR A 215 14.28 -6.30 1.03
N THR A 216 13.28 -6.90 0.37
CA THR A 216 13.33 -8.31 -0.11
C THR A 216 14.38 -8.60 -1.18
N LEU A 217 15.05 -7.59 -1.73
CA LEU A 217 16.18 -7.76 -2.65
C LEU A 217 17.52 -7.97 -1.93
N ASP A 218 17.57 -7.68 -0.63
CA ASP A 218 18.75 -7.88 0.21
C ASP A 218 18.88 -9.37 0.53
N SER A 219 20.12 -9.87 0.57
CA SER A 219 20.40 -11.23 1.00
C SER A 219 20.22 -11.42 2.51
N ASP A 220 20.27 -10.34 3.28
CA ASP A 220 20.13 -10.31 4.73
C ASP A 220 19.37 -9.05 5.16
N VAL A 221 18.20 -9.23 5.78
CA VAL A 221 17.36 -8.11 6.27
C VAL A 221 18.10 -7.24 7.28
N ARG A 222 19.09 -7.81 7.97
CA ARG A 222 19.86 -7.17 9.03
C ARG A 222 20.78 -6.07 8.53
N THR A 223 21.13 -6.08 7.24
CA THR A 223 21.99 -5.07 6.61
C THR A 223 21.45 -3.66 6.82
N GLU A 224 20.14 -3.45 6.67
CA GLU A 224 19.54 -2.13 6.90
C GLU A 224 18.93 -1.99 8.32
N THR A 225 18.48 -3.09 8.94
CA THR A 225 17.78 -3.01 10.24
C THR A 225 18.71 -2.86 11.44
N ASP A 226 19.89 -3.47 11.44
CA ASP A 226 20.83 -3.34 12.56
C ASP A 226 21.26 -1.88 12.80
N PRO A 227 21.77 -1.13 11.79
CA PRO A 227 22.09 0.29 11.97
C PRO A 227 20.87 1.14 12.34
N PHE A 228 19.67 0.75 11.88
CA PHE A 228 18.42 1.41 12.23
C PHE A 228 18.07 1.26 13.72
N PHE A 229 18.03 0.03 14.24
CA PHE A 229 17.74 -0.21 15.64
C PHE A 229 18.81 0.38 16.57
N GLU A 230 20.09 0.34 16.16
CA GLU A 230 21.18 1.02 16.88
C GLU A 230 21.01 2.54 16.95
N ALA A 231 20.45 3.17 15.91
CA ALA A 231 20.17 4.61 15.92
C ALA A 231 18.96 4.93 16.81
N LEU A 232 17.92 4.08 16.77
CA LEU A 232 16.70 4.22 17.58
C LEU A 232 16.95 4.20 19.09
N GLU A 233 18.06 3.62 19.58
CA GLU A 233 18.44 3.66 20.99
C GLU A 233 18.62 5.10 21.52
N ASN A 234 18.87 6.08 20.64
CA ASN A 234 19.03 7.49 21.01
C ASN A 234 17.73 8.31 20.99
N VAL A 235 16.62 7.72 20.52
CA VAL A 235 15.32 8.40 20.51
C VAL A 235 14.81 8.49 21.96
N THR A 236 14.43 9.67 22.41
CA THR A 236 13.90 9.87 23.78
C THR A 236 12.40 10.06 23.82
N ASP A 237 11.76 10.27 22.67
CA ASP A 237 10.31 10.32 22.54
C ASP A 237 9.69 8.91 22.68
N PRO A 238 8.39 8.81 23.01
CA PRO A 238 7.66 7.54 22.96
C PRO A 238 7.70 6.94 21.54
N VAL A 239 7.67 5.61 21.44
CA VAL A 239 7.78 4.91 20.15
C VAL A 239 6.61 3.97 19.94
N VAL A 240 5.98 4.03 18.76
CA VAL A 240 4.92 3.11 18.35
C VAL A 240 5.36 2.36 17.10
N PHE A 241 5.67 1.07 17.25
CA PHE A 241 5.99 0.19 16.12
C PHE A 241 4.72 -0.33 15.45
N CYS A 242 4.58 -0.09 14.16
CA CYS A 242 3.59 -0.73 13.30
C CYS A 242 4.25 -1.92 12.59
N PHE A 243 3.72 -3.12 12.80
CA PHE A 243 4.38 -4.35 12.32
C PHE A 243 4.50 -4.45 10.79
N PRO A 244 5.54 -5.16 10.29
CA PRO A 244 5.71 -5.44 8.86
C PRO A 244 4.59 -6.32 8.31
N ASN A 245 4.47 -6.31 6.98
CA ASN A 245 3.64 -7.24 6.23
C ASN A 245 4.29 -8.65 6.18
N ALA A 246 3.54 -9.61 5.62
CA ALA A 246 3.92 -11.03 5.50
C ALA A 246 4.96 -11.30 4.40
N ASP A 247 6.07 -10.57 4.44
CA ASP A 247 7.20 -10.68 3.52
C ASP A 247 8.35 -11.47 4.15
N ALA A 248 9.27 -11.92 3.31
CA ALA A 248 10.43 -12.66 3.77
C ALA A 248 11.32 -11.81 4.69
N GLY A 249 11.70 -12.35 5.86
CA GLY A 249 12.48 -11.62 6.88
C GLY A 249 11.65 -10.77 7.85
N SER A 250 10.31 -10.82 7.78
CA SER A 250 9.43 -10.06 8.68
C SER A 250 9.56 -10.46 10.16
N ARG A 251 9.90 -11.71 10.47
CA ARG A 251 10.01 -12.19 11.87
C ARG A 251 11.22 -11.59 12.60
N ASP A 252 12.33 -11.42 11.90
CA ASP A 252 13.56 -10.82 12.43
C ASP A 252 13.35 -9.36 12.88
N ILE A 253 12.61 -8.58 12.10
CA ILE A 253 12.21 -7.21 12.46
C ILE A 253 11.31 -7.19 13.69
N ARG A 254 10.36 -8.15 13.79
CA ARG A 254 9.42 -8.24 14.91
C ARG A 254 10.12 -8.59 16.22
N GLU A 255 11.11 -9.48 16.15
CA GLU A 255 11.95 -9.85 17.30
C GLU A 255 12.71 -8.62 17.82
N ARG A 256 13.43 -7.90 16.95
CA ARG A 256 14.15 -6.66 17.32
C ARG A 256 13.23 -5.57 17.88
N ALA A 257 12.04 -5.39 17.30
CA ALA A 257 11.07 -4.43 17.83
C ALA A 257 10.59 -4.84 19.23
N SER A 258 10.43 -6.16 19.48
CA SER A 258 10.04 -6.68 20.78
C SER A 258 11.14 -6.44 21.82
N GLU A 259 12.40 -6.78 21.48
CA GLU A 259 13.57 -6.51 22.32
C GLU A 259 13.76 -5.02 22.63
N TYR A 260 13.44 -4.14 21.67
CA TYR A 260 13.46 -2.69 21.88
C TYR A 260 12.40 -2.26 22.89
N CYS A 261 11.17 -2.76 22.75
CA CYS A 261 10.06 -2.41 23.64
C CYS A 261 10.26 -2.98 25.06
N GLU A 262 10.86 -4.16 25.21
CA GLU A 262 11.17 -4.73 26.54
C GLU A 262 12.12 -3.86 27.38
N LYS A 263 12.89 -2.97 26.73
CA LYS A 263 13.84 -2.07 27.40
C LYS A 263 13.21 -0.73 27.78
N ARG A 264 11.93 -0.47 27.45
CA ARG A 264 11.30 0.85 27.56
C ARG A 264 9.82 0.77 27.90
N ASP A 265 9.41 1.53 28.92
CA ASP A 265 7.99 1.63 29.29
C ASP A 265 7.16 2.50 28.33
N ASP A 266 7.81 3.35 27.52
CA ASP A 266 7.17 4.26 26.56
C ASP A 266 7.32 3.82 25.09
N ALA A 267 7.63 2.54 24.86
CA ALA A 267 7.66 1.93 23.55
C ALA A 267 6.64 0.79 23.47
N GLN A 268 5.89 0.75 22.38
CA GLN A 268 4.83 -0.24 22.19
C GLN A 268 4.77 -0.77 20.77
N ILE A 269 4.21 -1.97 20.65
CA ILE A 269 3.99 -2.67 19.40
C ILE A 269 2.51 -2.70 19.07
N ARG A 270 2.18 -2.34 17.83
CA ARG A 270 0.87 -2.54 17.25
C ARG A 270 0.99 -3.50 16.09
N VAL A 271 0.58 -4.75 16.35
CA VAL A 271 0.56 -5.81 15.33
C VAL A 271 -0.30 -5.37 14.16
N ASN A 272 -1.45 -4.78 14.44
CA ASN A 272 -2.41 -4.25 13.49
C ASN A 272 -3.14 -3.04 14.07
N LEU A 273 -3.48 -2.08 13.21
CA LEU A 273 -4.32 -0.93 13.53
C LEU A 273 -5.37 -0.79 12.43
N PRO A 274 -6.66 -0.67 12.78
CA PRO A 274 -7.68 -0.28 11.81
C PRO A 274 -7.27 1.03 11.13
N HIS A 275 -7.58 1.18 9.84
CA HIS A 275 -7.01 2.28 9.06
C HIS A 275 -7.36 3.68 9.60
N ALA A 276 -8.57 3.88 10.13
CA ALA A 276 -8.96 5.12 10.80
C ALA A 276 -8.12 5.41 12.06
N ILE A 277 -7.81 4.36 12.83
CA ILE A 277 -6.95 4.46 14.02
C ILE A 277 -5.51 4.77 13.62
N TYR A 278 -5.03 4.17 12.53
CA TYR A 278 -3.70 4.46 11.99
C TYR A 278 -3.56 5.92 11.57
N TRP A 279 -4.55 6.47 10.84
CA TRP A 279 -4.57 7.91 10.52
C TRP A 279 -4.58 8.80 11.77
N GLY A 280 -5.40 8.44 12.77
CA GLY A 280 -5.39 9.12 14.06
C GLY A 280 -4.00 9.13 14.69
N LEU A 281 -3.32 7.98 14.72
CA LEU A 281 -1.95 7.86 15.23
C LEU A 281 -0.98 8.75 14.47
N LEU A 282 -1.06 8.81 13.13
CA LEU A 282 -0.20 9.69 12.32
C LEU A 282 -0.42 11.18 12.60
N LEU A 283 -1.67 11.59 12.89
CA LEU A 283 -1.98 12.98 13.26
C LEU A 283 -1.39 13.38 14.61
N GLU A 284 -1.36 12.45 15.57
CA GLU A 284 -0.74 12.62 16.88
C GLU A 284 0.79 12.46 16.86
N ALA A 285 1.35 11.88 15.79
CA ALA A 285 2.76 11.56 15.70
C ALA A 285 3.65 12.81 15.58
N LYS A 286 4.85 12.69 16.15
CA LYS A 286 5.95 13.64 15.97
C LYS A 286 6.55 13.52 14.56
N ALA A 287 6.85 12.29 14.17
CA ALA A 287 7.38 11.89 12.88
C ALA A 287 7.02 10.42 12.59
N ILE A 288 7.03 10.05 11.32
CA ILE A 288 7.05 8.64 10.89
C ILE A 288 8.44 8.27 10.39
N VAL A 289 8.95 7.12 10.82
CA VAL A 289 10.32 6.69 10.56
C VAL A 289 10.34 5.25 10.07
N GLY A 290 11.17 4.98 9.07
CA GLY A 290 11.42 3.63 8.56
C GLY A 290 11.44 3.63 7.04
N ASN A 291 10.71 2.70 6.42
CA ASN A 291 10.72 2.54 4.96
C ASN A 291 9.32 2.17 4.40
N SER A 292 8.27 2.52 5.14
CA SER A 292 6.88 2.31 4.74
C SER A 292 6.43 3.28 3.64
N SER A 293 5.51 2.83 2.78
CA SER A 293 4.83 3.67 1.79
C SER A 293 4.06 4.82 2.44
N SER A 294 3.57 4.64 3.67
CA SER A 294 2.85 5.68 4.43
C SER A 294 3.68 6.96 4.59
N GLY A 295 4.98 6.82 4.83
CA GLY A 295 5.89 7.97 4.92
C GLY A 295 6.01 8.77 3.62
N ILE A 296 5.73 8.14 2.48
CA ILE A 296 5.82 8.75 1.15
C ILE A 296 4.46 9.26 0.67
N MET A 297 3.37 8.56 1.01
CA MET A 297 2.04 8.80 0.47
C MET A 297 1.14 9.58 1.43
N GLU A 298 1.05 9.12 2.68
CA GLU A 298 0.08 9.60 3.67
C GLU A 298 0.66 10.71 4.54
N ALA A 299 1.90 10.58 4.98
CA ALA A 299 2.58 11.60 5.78
C ALA A 299 2.60 12.99 5.10
N PRO A 300 2.82 13.12 3.77
CA PRO A 300 2.70 14.40 3.10
C PRO A 300 1.30 15.03 3.14
N ALA A 301 0.24 14.23 3.20
CA ALA A 301 -1.14 14.72 3.22
C ALA A 301 -1.48 15.47 4.53
N ILE A 302 -0.75 15.18 5.60
CA ILE A 302 -0.90 15.81 6.92
C ILE A 302 0.35 16.60 7.33
N ALA A 303 1.29 16.83 6.41
CA ALA A 303 2.57 17.49 6.66
C ALA A 303 3.35 16.88 7.85
N LEU A 304 3.26 15.56 8.03
CA LEU A 304 4.02 14.82 9.04
C LEU A 304 5.47 14.64 8.55
N PRO A 305 6.48 15.04 9.35
CA PRO A 305 7.88 14.74 9.07
C PRO A 305 8.10 13.23 8.88
N CYS A 306 8.84 12.86 7.84
CA CYS A 306 9.15 11.48 7.53
C CYS A 306 10.66 11.29 7.37
N LEU A 307 11.23 10.34 8.09
CA LEU A 307 12.56 9.83 7.81
C LEU A 307 12.44 8.51 7.03
N ASN A 308 12.71 8.56 5.73
CA ASN A 308 12.78 7.39 4.88
C ASN A 308 14.22 6.84 4.86
N VAL A 309 14.39 5.60 5.30
CA VAL A 309 15.68 4.95 5.45
C VAL A 309 15.86 3.89 4.37
N GLY A 310 17.05 3.86 3.77
CA GLY A 310 17.45 2.81 2.85
C GLY A 310 16.79 2.89 1.48
N ARG A 311 16.76 1.75 0.78
CA ARG A 311 16.46 1.74 -0.67
C ARG A 311 15.02 1.39 -1.06
N ARG A 312 14.18 0.91 -0.13
CA ARG A 312 12.85 0.37 -0.44
C ARG A 312 11.97 1.35 -1.24
N GLN A 313 11.95 2.63 -0.85
CA GLN A 313 11.10 3.66 -1.46
C GLN A 313 11.78 4.47 -2.58
N GLN A 314 12.97 4.07 -3.05
CA GLN A 314 13.68 4.79 -4.10
C GLN A 314 12.88 4.79 -5.41
N GLY A 315 12.98 5.91 -6.15
CA GLY A 315 12.23 6.17 -7.37
C GLY A 315 10.80 6.72 -7.19
N ARG A 316 10.24 6.75 -5.96
CA ARG A 316 8.96 7.44 -5.69
C ARG A 316 9.13 8.95 -5.61
N GLU A 317 8.06 9.67 -5.92
CA GLU A 317 8.02 11.12 -5.81
C GLU A 317 8.18 11.57 -4.34
N ARG A 318 9.02 12.57 -4.08
CA ARG A 318 9.29 13.07 -2.73
C ARG A 318 8.58 14.40 -2.48
N SER A 319 8.01 14.50 -1.28
CA SER A 319 7.48 15.75 -0.72
C SER A 319 8.48 16.35 0.26
N ARG A 320 8.36 17.65 0.53
CA ARG A 320 9.31 18.39 1.39
C ARG A 320 9.38 17.90 2.84
N CYS A 321 8.40 17.13 3.31
CA CYS A 321 8.41 16.55 4.66
C CYS A 321 9.29 15.30 4.78
N ILE A 322 9.83 14.79 3.67
CA ILE A 322 10.59 13.54 3.63
C ILE A 322 12.09 13.84 3.60
N ILE A 323 12.82 13.22 4.52
CA ILE A 323 14.27 13.16 4.52
C ILE A 323 14.67 11.73 4.17
N ASP A 324 15.44 11.56 3.10
CA ASP A 324 16.02 10.27 2.72
C ASP A 324 17.43 10.14 3.31
N VAL A 325 17.71 9.00 3.94
CA VAL A 325 19.03 8.66 4.47
C VAL A 325 19.44 7.24 4.07
N ALA A 326 20.75 7.01 3.96
CA ALA A 326 21.24 5.64 3.86
C ALA A 326 20.95 4.88 5.17
N ALA A 327 20.96 3.54 5.11
CA ALA A 327 20.84 2.71 6.29
C ALA A 327 22.15 2.66 7.09
N GLU A 328 22.65 3.83 7.47
CA GLU A 328 23.91 4.03 8.20
C GLU A 328 23.60 4.72 9.53
N LYS A 329 24.09 4.17 10.64
CA LYS A 329 23.73 4.63 12.00
C LYS A 329 23.85 6.14 12.18
N SER A 330 24.94 6.74 11.69
CA SER A 330 25.18 8.18 11.82
C SER A 330 24.20 9.02 11.00
N GLU A 331 23.85 8.58 9.79
CA GLU A 331 22.89 9.28 8.94
C GLU A 331 21.48 9.16 9.50
N ILE A 332 21.09 7.97 9.95
CA ILE A 332 19.77 7.73 10.58
C ILE A 332 19.64 8.59 11.83
N ARG A 333 20.68 8.65 12.67
CA ARG A 333 20.66 9.49 13.87
C ARG A 333 20.49 10.97 13.52
N GLN A 334 21.26 11.49 12.56
CA GLN A 334 21.13 12.88 12.14
C GLN A 334 19.74 13.16 11.55
N GLY A 335 19.23 12.26 10.72
CA GLY A 335 17.88 12.36 10.16
C GLY A 335 16.80 12.34 11.24
N LEU A 336 16.94 11.51 12.27
CA LEU A 336 16.04 11.46 13.43
C LEU A 336 16.05 12.78 14.20
N GLU A 337 17.23 13.37 14.43
CA GLU A 337 17.36 14.69 15.06
C GLU A 337 16.64 15.77 14.23
N GLU A 338 16.72 15.72 12.90
CA GLU A 338 16.07 16.69 12.01
C GLU A 338 14.56 16.53 11.90
N VAL A 339 14.03 15.32 11.65
CA VAL A 339 12.58 15.12 11.49
C VAL A 339 11.81 15.30 12.81
N CYS A 340 12.49 15.12 13.93
CA CYS A 340 11.93 15.37 15.26
C CYS A 340 12.10 16.81 15.75
N ASP A 341 12.82 17.68 15.02
CA ASP A 341 12.92 19.10 15.35
C ASP A 341 11.57 19.79 15.07
N PRO A 342 10.92 20.43 16.06
CA PRO A 342 9.71 21.22 15.83
C PRO A 342 9.86 22.27 14.72
N LEU A 343 11.05 22.84 14.56
CA LEU A 343 11.33 23.83 13.51
C LEU A 343 11.29 23.21 12.09
N PHE A 344 11.51 21.90 11.96
CA PHE A 344 11.33 21.22 10.68
C PHE A 344 9.84 21.17 10.32
N ARG A 345 8.97 20.77 11.27
CA ARG A 345 7.52 20.72 11.06
C ARG A 345 6.92 22.09 10.74
N ASP A 346 7.37 23.14 11.42
CA ASP A 346 6.92 24.52 11.16
C ASP A 346 7.20 24.97 9.71
N LYS A 347 8.29 24.49 9.11
CA LYS A 347 8.61 24.80 7.71
C LYS A 347 7.64 24.14 6.74
N LEU A 348 6.88 23.11 7.12
CA LEU A 348 6.01 22.34 6.23
C LEU A 348 4.62 22.97 6.00
N VAL A 349 4.30 24.06 6.70
CA VAL A 349 3.01 24.76 6.55
C VAL A 349 2.78 25.17 5.09
N GLY A 350 1.60 24.82 4.56
CA GLY A 350 1.20 25.14 3.18
C GLY A 350 1.85 24.27 2.11
N MET A 351 2.51 23.17 2.48
CA MET A 351 3.03 22.19 1.52
C MET A 351 1.89 21.55 0.69
N THR A 352 2.17 21.28 -0.58
CA THR A 352 1.34 20.45 -1.45
C THR A 352 1.98 19.08 -1.67
N HIS A 353 1.18 18.06 -2.01
CA HIS A 353 1.65 16.72 -2.33
C HIS A 353 1.00 16.18 -3.61
N ALA A 354 1.60 15.15 -4.21
CA ALA A 354 1.17 14.60 -5.50
C ALA A 354 0.06 13.54 -5.41
N TYR A 355 -0.13 12.96 -4.23
CA TYR A 355 -0.93 11.75 -4.00
C TYR A 355 -2.45 11.96 -3.97
N GLY A 356 -2.97 13.13 -4.36
CA GLY A 356 -4.40 13.34 -4.59
C GLY A 356 -5.08 14.24 -3.57
N ASP A 357 -6.38 14.38 -3.73
CA ASP A 357 -7.25 15.35 -3.02
C ASP A 357 -8.37 14.66 -2.22
N GLY A 358 -8.22 13.36 -1.94
CA GLY A 358 -9.18 12.57 -1.15
C GLY A 358 -10.51 12.26 -1.85
N HIS A 359 -10.51 12.17 -3.19
CA HIS A 359 -11.69 11.81 -3.98
C HIS A 359 -11.44 10.63 -4.95
N ALA A 360 -10.43 9.80 -4.69
CA ALA A 360 -10.02 8.74 -5.61
C ALA A 360 -11.08 7.64 -5.75
N GLY A 361 -11.67 7.17 -4.66
CA GLY A 361 -12.72 6.15 -4.64
C GLY A 361 -13.94 6.54 -5.48
N LYS A 362 -14.41 7.78 -5.33
CA LYS A 362 -15.51 8.33 -6.14
C LYS A 362 -15.17 8.35 -7.63
N ARG A 363 -13.93 8.73 -7.99
CA ARG A 363 -13.47 8.74 -9.39
C ARG A 363 -13.37 7.34 -9.95
N ILE A 364 -12.80 6.40 -9.20
CA ILE A 364 -12.67 4.98 -9.58
C ILE A 364 -14.06 4.40 -9.88
N ALA A 365 -15.03 4.54 -8.98
CA ALA A 365 -16.39 4.06 -9.20
C ALA A 365 -17.05 4.69 -10.43
N GLY A 366 -16.90 6.02 -10.60
CA GLY A 366 -17.42 6.71 -11.80
C GLY A 366 -16.84 6.17 -13.10
N ILE A 367 -15.52 5.96 -13.16
CA ILE A 367 -14.84 5.43 -14.34
C ILE A 367 -15.26 3.97 -14.60
N LEU A 368 -15.30 3.12 -13.56
CA LEU A 368 -15.73 1.72 -13.68
C LEU A 368 -17.15 1.60 -14.27
N ARG A 369 -18.05 2.51 -13.89
CA ARG A 369 -19.41 2.56 -14.43
C ARG A 369 -19.40 2.81 -15.94
N ASP A 370 -18.56 3.74 -16.37
CA ASP A 370 -18.50 4.24 -17.75
C ASP A 370 -17.58 3.42 -18.67
N LEU A 371 -16.89 2.40 -18.15
CA LEU A 371 -16.02 1.52 -18.94
C LEU A 371 -16.80 0.79 -20.06
N PRO A 372 -16.16 0.59 -21.23
CA PRO A 372 -16.74 -0.16 -22.33
C PRO A 372 -16.92 -1.65 -21.98
N GLY A 373 -17.58 -2.38 -22.89
CA GLY A 373 -17.81 -3.82 -22.74
C GLY A 373 -16.53 -4.65 -22.80
N LYS A 374 -16.63 -5.90 -22.35
CA LYS A 374 -15.52 -6.87 -22.27
C LYS A 374 -14.71 -7.00 -23.56
N GLU A 375 -15.39 -7.04 -24.71
CA GLU A 375 -14.78 -7.23 -26.03
C GLU A 375 -13.80 -6.10 -26.40
N GLU A 376 -14.09 -4.87 -25.98
CA GLU A 376 -13.21 -3.72 -26.19
C GLU A 376 -12.11 -3.67 -25.12
N LEU A 377 -12.45 -4.01 -23.88
CA LEU A 377 -11.48 -4.01 -22.77
C LEU A 377 -10.35 -5.01 -23.01
N ILE A 378 -10.65 -6.24 -23.45
CA ILE A 378 -9.66 -7.32 -23.59
C ILE A 378 -8.62 -7.06 -24.69
N LEU A 379 -8.98 -6.27 -25.71
CA LEU A 379 -8.09 -5.96 -26.83
C LEU A 379 -7.16 -4.79 -26.46
N LYS A 380 -6.04 -5.08 -25.81
CA LYS A 380 -4.96 -4.09 -25.61
C LYS A 380 -4.21 -3.86 -26.92
N LYS A 381 -4.05 -2.59 -27.31
CA LYS A 381 -3.19 -2.20 -28.43
C LYS A 381 -1.81 -1.82 -27.93
N ALA A 382 -0.77 -2.32 -28.60
CA ALA A 382 0.59 -1.85 -28.38
C ALA A 382 0.80 -0.51 -29.12
N LEU A 383 1.81 0.25 -28.68
CA LEU A 383 2.29 1.40 -29.44
C LEU A 383 2.66 0.97 -30.87
N PRO A 384 2.11 1.62 -31.90
CA PRO A 384 2.53 1.40 -33.27
C PRO A 384 4.04 1.61 -33.41
N ALA A 385 4.71 0.78 -34.22
CA ALA A 385 6.17 0.80 -34.37
C ALA A 385 6.72 2.17 -34.83
N ASP A 386 5.93 2.90 -35.63
CA ASP A 386 6.20 4.25 -36.11
C ASP A 386 5.89 5.35 -35.08
N SER A 387 5.23 5.01 -33.98
CA SER A 387 4.87 5.91 -32.88
C SER A 387 5.71 5.67 -31.61
N ILE A 388 6.72 4.80 -31.67
CA ILE A 388 7.64 4.55 -30.55
C ILE A 388 8.45 5.83 -30.30
N PRO A 389 8.43 6.38 -29.08
CA PRO A 389 9.20 7.59 -28.75
C PRO A 389 10.70 7.34 -28.84
N GLU A 390 11.49 8.41 -28.94
CA GLU A 390 12.95 8.32 -28.80
C GLU A 390 13.33 7.71 -27.45
N LEU A 391 14.50 7.07 -27.41
CA LEU A 391 15.00 6.42 -26.20
C LEU A 391 15.10 7.44 -25.06
N PRO A 392 14.62 7.11 -23.86
CA PRO A 392 14.82 7.98 -22.71
C PRO A 392 16.32 8.11 -22.42
N VAL A 393 16.74 9.32 -22.06
CA VAL A 393 18.10 9.57 -21.58
C VAL A 393 18.21 9.01 -20.17
N TRP A 394 19.06 8.00 -20.00
CA TRP A 394 19.35 7.45 -18.69
C TRP A 394 20.33 8.37 -17.95
N PRO A 395 20.04 8.74 -16.69
CA PRO A 395 21.04 9.42 -15.88
C PRO A 395 22.31 8.58 -15.81
N ASN A 396 23.45 9.17 -16.15
CA ASN A 396 24.78 8.54 -16.13
C ASN A 396 25.07 7.48 -17.23
N GLN A 397 24.37 7.51 -18.37
CA GLN A 397 24.78 6.79 -19.60
C GLN A 397 25.36 7.71 -20.65
#